data_AF-A0A379ADL0-F1
#
_entry.id   AF-A0A379ADL0-F1
#
_cell.length_a   1.000
_cell.length_b   1.000
_cell.length_c   1.000
_cell.angle_alpha   90.00
_cell.angle_beta   90.00
_cell.angle_gamma   90.00
#
_symmetry.space_group_name_H-M   'P 1'
#
loop_
_entity.id
_entity.type
_entity.pdbx_description
1 polymer ?
#
loop_
_entity_poly.entity_id
_entity_poly.type
_entity_poly.pdbx_seq_one_letter_code
_entity_poly.pdbx_strand_id
1 'polypeptide(L)' 'MEITILRDGQWITSQPLEGLDMDKIISMMVGRSLNQRFPDRTNVPGETILEVRHLTSLRQPSIRDISFDLA' A
#
# COMPACT_ATOMS: atom_id res chain seq x y z
N MET A 1 4.15 10.93 31.07
CA MET A 1 4.98 10.87 29.84
C MET A 1 4.28 11.70 28.78
N GLU A 2 5.02 12.48 28.01
CA GLU A 2 4.47 13.34 26.96
C GLU A 2 4.84 12.74 25.60
N ILE A 3 3.94 12.84 24.63
CA ILE A 3 4.19 12.43 23.24
C ILE A 3 4.15 13.67 22.35
N THR A 4 5.12 13.78 21.44
CA THR A 4 5.13 14.77 20.37
C THR A 4 5.05 14.05 19.03
N ILE A 5 4.14 14.48 18.16
CA ILE A 5 3.91 13.87 16.86
C ILE A 5 4.35 14.85 15.77
N LEU A 6 5.23 14.36 14.90
CA LEU A 6 5.70 15.01 13.70
C LEU A 6 5.17 14.25 12.49
N ARG A 7 4.71 14.97 11.47
CA ARG A 7 4.26 14.40 10.19
C ARG A 7 4.75 15.28 9.06
N ASP A 8 5.34 14.67 8.03
CA ASP A 8 5.83 15.37 6.84
C ASP A 8 6.78 16.55 7.17
N GLY A 9 7.57 16.39 8.25
CA GLY A 9 8.49 17.43 8.76
C GLY A 9 7.82 18.56 9.56
N GLN A 10 6.51 18.50 9.76
CA GLN A 10 5.73 19.50 10.49
C GLN A 10 5.31 18.99 11.87
N TRP A 11 5.19 19.93 12.82
CA TRP A 11 4.65 19.66 14.14
C TRP A 11 3.13 19.54 14.10
N ILE A 12 2.61 18.41 14.58
CA ILE A 12 1.17 18.14 14.63
C ILE A 12 0.61 18.41 16.02
N THR A 13 1.20 17.81 17.06
CA THR A 13 0.74 17.99 18.45
C THR A 13 1.77 17.53 19.46
N SER A 14 1.67 18.06 20.68
CA SER A 14 2.38 17.60 21.88
C SER A 14 1.38 17.54 23.04
N GLN A 15 1.19 16.36 23.63
CA GLN A 15 0.21 16.18 24.71
C GLN A 15 0.56 14.99 25.63
N PRO A 16 -0.01 14.92 26.85
CA PRO A 16 0.18 13.78 27.72
C PRO A 16 -0.26 12.47 27.06
N LEU A 17 0.48 11.38 27.32
CA LEU A 17 0.11 10.04 26.87
C LEU A 17 -1.16 9.52 27.58
N GLU A 18 -1.45 10.06 28.77
CA GLU A 18 -2.61 9.70 29.57
C GLU A 18 -3.92 9.99 28.80
N GLY A 19 -4.74 8.95 28.60
CA GLY A 19 -6.00 9.06 27.88
C GLY A 19 -5.89 8.96 26.35
N LEU A 20 -4.68 8.73 25.80
CA LEU A 20 -4.49 8.41 24.39
C LEU A 20 -4.51 6.90 24.14
N ASP A 21 -5.30 6.52 23.14
CA ASP A 21 -5.29 5.18 22.54
C ASP A 21 -4.24 5.12 21.42
N MET A 22 -3.66 3.94 21.22
CA MET A 22 -2.68 3.65 20.17
C MET A 22 -3.25 3.97 18.78
N ASP A 23 -4.54 3.71 18.55
CA ASP A 23 -5.19 4.02 17.27
C ASP A 23 -5.24 5.54 17.00
N LYS A 24 -5.47 6.35 18.04
CA LYS A 24 -5.40 7.82 17.94
C LYS A 24 -3.99 8.27 17.61
N ILE A 25 -2.98 7.71 18.28
CA ILE A 25 -1.57 8.01 18.00
C ILE A 25 -1.23 7.70 16.54
N ILE A 26 -1.58 6.52 16.05
CA ILE A 26 -1.31 6.11 14.66
C ILE A 26 -2.05 7.01 13.67
N SER A 27 -3.30 7.38 13.96
CA SER A 27 -4.07 8.28 13.09
C SER A 27 -3.43 9.67 12.96
N MET A 28 -2.85 10.20 14.03
CA MET A 28 -2.13 11.48 14.04
C MET A 28 -0.80 11.40 13.26
N MET A 29 -0.11 10.26 13.32
CA MET A 29 1.13 10.03 12.56
C MET A 29 0.90 9.90 11.05
N VAL A 30 -0.15 9.16 10.65
CA VAL A 30 -0.38 8.78 9.25
C VAL A 30 -1.38 9.71 8.55
N GLY A 31 -2.14 10.50 9.31
CA GLY A 31 -3.10 11.46 8.77
C GLY A 31 -4.39 10.86 8.24
N ARG A 32 -4.67 9.60 8.55
CA ARG A 32 -5.89 8.88 8.17
C ARG A 32 -6.29 7.90 9.26
N SER A 33 -7.59 7.62 9.35
CA SER A 33 -8.08 6.55 10.22
C SER A 33 -7.47 5.21 9.78
N LEU A 34 -7.16 4.34 10.75
CA LEU A 34 -6.72 2.97 10.49
C LEU A 34 -7.74 2.17 9.68
N ASN A 35 -9.01 2.56 9.68
CA ASN A 35 -10.04 1.96 8.82
C ASN A 35 -9.82 2.23 7.33
N GLN A 36 -8.96 3.19 6.96
CA GLN A 36 -8.56 3.49 5.58
C GLN A 36 -7.17 2.94 5.24
N ARG A 37 -6.68 1.91 5.97
CA ARG A 37 -5.34 1.34 5.72
C ARG A 37 -5.20 0.76 4.32
N PHE A 38 -6.32 0.32 3.74
CA PHE A 38 -6.42 -0.14 2.36
C PHE A 38 -7.66 0.52 1.74
N PRO A 39 -7.52 1.58 0.93
CA PRO A 39 -8.65 2.10 0.18
C PRO A 39 -9.21 1.00 -0.73
N ASP A 40 -10.50 1.08 -1.03
CA ASP A 40 -11.13 0.14 -1.96
C ASP A 40 -10.38 0.17 -3.29
N ARG A 41 -10.05 -1.03 -3.80
CA ARG A 41 -9.41 -1.18 -5.10
C ARG A 41 -10.45 -0.86 -6.17
N THR A 42 -10.44 0.38 -6.67
CA THR A 42 -11.32 0.82 -7.76
C THR A 42 -10.74 0.56 -9.15
N ASN A 43 -9.53 -0.02 -9.24
CA ASN A 43 -8.89 -0.28 -10.51
C ASN A 43 -9.61 -1.44 -11.23
N VAL A 44 -10.26 -1.13 -12.33
CA VAL A 44 -10.87 -2.10 -13.25
C VAL A 44 -9.90 -2.25 -14.43
N PRO A 45 -9.30 -3.44 -14.64
CA PRO A 45 -8.44 -3.67 -15.80
C PRO A 45 -9.13 -3.27 -17.10
N GLY A 46 -8.40 -2.61 -18.00
CA GLY A 46 -8.92 -2.12 -19.26
C GLY A 46 -9.08 -3.22 -20.31
N GLU A 47 -9.09 -2.81 -21.57
CA GLU A 47 -8.96 -3.75 -22.69
C GLU A 47 -7.54 -4.33 -22.72
N THR A 48 -7.42 -5.62 -23.05
CA THR A 48 -6.12 -6.26 -23.18
C THR A 48 -5.30 -5.61 -24.30
N ILE A 49 -4.16 -5.02 -23.93
CA ILE A 49 -3.22 -4.39 -24.86
C ILE A 49 -2.08 -5.33 -25.29
N LEU A 50 -1.85 -6.41 -24.54
CA LEU A 50 -0.86 -7.42 -24.86
C LEU A 50 -1.32 -8.80 -24.39
N GLU A 51 -1.32 -9.76 -25.32
CA GLU A 51 -1.59 -11.16 -25.06
C GLU A 51 -0.31 -11.97 -25.30
N VAL A 52 0.11 -12.74 -24.28
CA VAL A 52 1.24 -13.66 -24.36
C VAL A 52 0.74 -15.08 -24.16
N ARG A 53 1.14 -15.98 -25.05
CA ARG A 53 0.79 -17.41 -25.03
C ARG A 53 2.04 -18.28 -25.21
N HIS A 54 2.13 -19.34 -24.40
CA HIS A 54 3.16 -20.38 -24.47
C HIS A 54 4.62 -19.87 -24.47
N LEU A 55 4.88 -18.74 -23.80
CA LEU A 55 6.21 -18.15 -23.74
C LEU A 55 7.18 -19.12 -23.06
N THR A 56 8.19 -19.54 -23.82
CA THR A 56 9.21 -20.49 -23.37
C THR A 56 10.58 -19.95 -23.73
N SER A 57 11.47 -19.92 -22.75
CA SER A 57 12.86 -19.53 -22.95
C SER A 57 13.66 -20.65 -23.63
N LEU A 58 14.54 -20.27 -24.55
CA LEU A 58 15.48 -21.18 -25.20
C LEU A 58 16.51 -21.75 -24.22
N ARG A 59 16.85 -21.01 -23.14
CA ARG A 59 17.81 -21.44 -22.13
C ARG A 59 17.07 -21.85 -20.86
N GLN A 60 17.00 -23.15 -20.65
CA GLN A 60 16.35 -23.75 -19.49
C GLN A 60 17.32 -23.84 -18.29
N PRO A 61 16.79 -23.81 -17.05
CA PRO A 61 15.39 -23.88 -16.65
C PRO A 61 14.81 -22.52 -16.20
N SER A 62 14.62 -21.57 -17.12
CA SER A 62 14.08 -20.25 -16.77
C SER A 62 12.55 -20.22 -16.87
N ILE A 63 12.02 -19.85 -18.03
CA ILE A 63 10.59 -19.70 -18.28
C ILE A 63 10.14 -20.83 -19.21
N ARG A 64 9.05 -21.50 -18.86
CA ARG A 64 8.44 -22.54 -19.69
C ARG A 64 6.92 -22.40 -19.65
N ASP A 65 6.33 -22.35 -20.83
CA ASP A 65 4.89 -22.40 -21.06
C ASP A 65 4.08 -21.36 -20.25
N ILE A 66 4.50 -20.10 -20.32
CA ILE A 66 3.81 -19.00 -19.64
C ILE A 66 2.81 -18.31 -20.56
N SER A 67 1.60 -18.09 -20.05
CA SER A 67 0.54 -17.35 -20.73
C SER A 67 -0.05 -16.30 -19.78
N PHE A 68 -0.19 -15.06 -20.24
CA PHE A 68 -0.82 -13.98 -19.48
C PHE A 68 -1.34 -12.89 -20.42
N ASP A 69 -2.24 -12.08 -19.87
CA ASP A 69 -2.83 -10.91 -20.53
C ASP A 69 -2.45 -9.65 -19.74
N LEU A 70 -2.11 -8.58 -20.44
CA LEU A 70 -1.90 -7.25 -19.88
C LEU A 70 -3.04 -6.35 -20.35
N ALA A 71 -3.78 -5.81 -19.39
CA ALA A 71 -4.90 -4.90 -19.56
C ALA A 71 -4.61 -3.53 -18.92
#